data_AF-A0A9X4AQ19-F1
#
_entry.id   AF-A0A9X4AQ19-F1
#
_cell.length_a   1.000
_cell.length_b   1.000
_cell.length_c   1.000
_cell.angle_alpha   90.00
_cell.angle_beta   90.00
_cell.angle_gamma   90.00
#
_symmetry.space_group_name_H-M   'P 1'
#
loop_
_entity.id
_entity.type
_entity.pdbx_description
1 polymer ?
#
loop_
_entity_poly.entity_id
_entity_poly.type
_entity_poly.pdbx_seq_one_letter_code
_entity_poly.pdbx_strand_id
1 'polypeptide(L)'
;MLHRNAIVLASVLAGFVLACGPEATNGAGGSGGAGGTGGAGGAGGGGTAKDPAGPKDPDAALKAAILMGSCIPDGGIETILWDMYSERGGSPNKLQVRDYTKCLASKTNGCKGVEECLGLKVDLSGPCMPTCTGNVFKGCDDQLAFMGDCSVLGLTCSATQGCVDTSVTAGPACSYDTFVETCQDGVPRVCDDEVETNGPRCADYGLACKDLQFGGVGCAGTGATCQSGTESGLGIYYDSGLGCDGPELRACINGGEQAVDCGTLANGLTCQTSGESSFCGFAGECDPTLGADATCEGDSVVVCNAGRIDKVDCKTLGFTGCNATWGRCSPSIYDQFPAPQPPPEP
;
A
#
# COMPACT_ATOMS: atom_id res chain seq x y z
N MET A 1 4.30 22.31 1.74
CA MET A 1 4.15 20.99 2.40
C MET A 1 3.34 20.05 1.50
N LEU A 2 3.68 19.91 0.21
CA LEU A 2 2.74 19.36 -0.78
C LEU A 2 3.34 18.35 -1.78
N HIS A 3 4.54 17.81 -1.55
CA HIS A 3 5.16 16.80 -2.41
C HIS A 3 5.80 15.63 -1.64
N ARG A 4 5.43 15.42 -0.36
CA ARG A 4 5.95 14.30 0.47
C ARG A 4 5.13 13.00 0.37
N ASN A 5 3.89 13.04 -0.12
CA ASN A 5 2.93 11.94 0.05
C ASN A 5 3.14 10.74 -0.89
N ALA A 6 3.60 10.95 -2.13
CA ALA A 6 3.78 9.84 -3.08
C ALA A 6 5.18 9.18 -2.99
N ILE A 7 6.15 9.91 -2.44
CA ILE A 7 7.54 9.44 -2.41
C ILE A 7 7.75 8.44 -1.26
N VAL A 8 7.10 8.58 -0.11
CA VAL A 8 7.54 7.88 1.12
C VAL A 8 7.02 6.44 1.27
N LEU A 9 5.83 6.11 0.75
CA LEU A 9 5.38 4.70 0.69
C LEU A 9 6.25 3.83 -0.24
N ALA A 10 6.81 4.45 -1.28
CA ALA A 10 7.90 3.84 -2.04
C ALA A 10 9.21 3.90 -1.26
N SER A 11 9.56 5.00 -0.59
CA SER A 11 10.91 5.20 0.01
C SER A 11 11.21 4.45 1.30
N VAL A 12 10.18 4.11 2.09
CA VAL A 12 10.36 3.37 3.34
C VAL A 12 10.59 1.88 3.07
N LEU A 13 10.22 1.39 1.87
CA LEU A 13 10.47 0.02 1.42
C LEU A 13 11.31 -0.10 0.14
N ALA A 14 11.59 0.98 -0.57
CA ALA A 14 12.52 1.10 -1.70
C ALA A 14 13.55 2.17 -1.34
N GLY A 15 14.76 1.74 -0.98
CA GLY A 15 15.80 2.65 -0.49
C GLY A 15 16.16 3.71 -1.52
N PHE A 16 16.07 4.98 -1.14
CA PHE A 16 16.66 6.07 -1.89
C PHE A 16 18.17 5.90 -2.00
N VAL A 17 18.67 5.71 -3.23
CA VAL A 17 20.09 5.77 -3.56
C VAL A 17 20.44 7.23 -3.93
N LEU A 18 21.04 7.97 -3.00
CA LEU A 18 21.88 9.12 -3.34
C LEU A 18 23.28 8.60 -3.70
N ALA A 19 23.58 8.62 -5.00
CA ALA A 19 24.84 8.18 -5.56
C ALA A 19 26.02 9.10 -5.20
N CYS A 20 27.08 8.53 -4.62
CA CYS A 20 28.48 8.94 -4.75
C CYS A 20 29.37 7.73 -4.38
N GLY A 21 30.10 7.17 -5.36
CA GLY A 21 31.07 6.05 -5.20
C GLY A 21 32.37 6.45 -4.47
N PRO A 22 33.40 5.55 -4.36
CA PRO A 22 33.86 4.64 -5.41
C PRO A 22 34.16 3.16 -5.03
N GLU A 23 34.33 2.40 -6.12
CA GLU A 23 34.89 1.07 -6.41
C GLU A 23 35.68 0.28 -5.34
N ALA A 24 35.40 -1.03 -5.26
CA ALA A 24 36.34 -2.05 -4.78
C ALA A 24 36.19 -3.38 -5.53
N THR A 25 37.34 -3.99 -5.80
CA THR A 25 37.68 -5.02 -6.78
C THR A 25 37.42 -6.49 -6.38
N ASN A 26 37.14 -7.31 -7.40
CA ASN A 26 37.41 -8.74 -7.64
C ASN A 26 37.96 -9.63 -6.49
N GLY A 27 37.29 -10.77 -6.29
CA GLY A 27 37.86 -11.98 -5.68
C GLY A 27 37.15 -13.24 -6.18
N ALA A 28 37.87 -14.10 -6.90
CA ALA A 28 37.41 -15.38 -7.43
C ALA A 28 37.85 -16.55 -6.54
N GLY A 29 37.06 -17.63 -6.53
CA GLY A 29 37.53 -19.00 -6.26
C GLY A 29 36.79 -19.77 -5.17
N GLY A 30 36.22 -20.93 -5.52
CA GLY A 30 35.73 -21.90 -4.53
C GLY A 30 34.77 -22.95 -5.08
N SER A 31 35.30 -23.99 -5.72
CA SER A 31 34.58 -25.17 -6.22
C SER A 31 34.39 -26.24 -5.13
N GLY A 32 33.22 -26.91 -5.13
CA GLY A 32 33.11 -28.34 -4.80
C GLY A 32 32.28 -28.70 -3.55
N GLY A 33 31.24 -29.52 -3.75
CA GLY A 33 30.54 -30.21 -2.67
C GLY A 33 29.20 -30.81 -3.09
N ALA A 34 29.22 -32.07 -3.52
CA ALA A 34 28.05 -32.86 -3.88
C ALA A 34 27.52 -33.68 -2.69
N GLY A 35 26.20 -33.88 -2.65
CA GLY A 35 25.59 -35.10 -2.13
C GLY A 35 24.99 -35.04 -0.72
N GLY A 36 23.66 -34.86 -0.65
CA GLY A 36 22.86 -35.08 0.54
C GLY A 36 21.40 -35.36 0.18
N THR A 37 21.03 -36.64 0.11
CA THR A 37 19.66 -37.13 0.00
C THR A 37 18.91 -36.88 1.31
N GLY A 38 17.75 -36.23 1.28
CA GLY A 38 16.92 -36.04 2.48
C GLY A 38 15.48 -35.61 2.19
N GLY A 39 14.54 -36.41 2.69
CA GLY A 39 13.29 -35.95 3.30
C GLY A 39 12.16 -35.49 2.37
N ALA A 40 11.19 -36.37 2.15
CA ALA A 40 9.87 -35.97 1.66
C ALA A 40 9.13 -35.14 2.73
N GLY A 41 8.94 -33.84 2.43
CA GLY A 41 7.69 -33.11 2.61
C GLY A 41 7.24 -32.77 4.03
N GLY A 42 7.86 -31.77 4.65
CA GLY A 42 7.32 -31.10 5.83
C GLY A 42 8.24 -30.01 6.38
N ALA A 43 7.65 -28.87 6.77
CA ALA A 43 8.28 -27.61 7.21
C ALA A 43 8.76 -26.70 6.06
N GLY A 44 8.56 -25.39 6.08
CA GLY A 44 8.09 -24.53 7.16
C GLY A 44 8.40 -23.09 6.77
N GLY A 45 7.56 -22.48 5.93
CA GLY A 45 7.53 -21.03 5.79
C GLY A 45 6.62 -20.50 6.89
N GLY A 46 7.18 -20.12 8.04
CA GLY A 46 6.43 -19.57 9.18
C GLY A 46 5.88 -18.15 8.94
N GLY A 47 5.62 -17.79 7.68
CA GLY A 47 5.10 -16.48 7.32
C GLY A 47 3.59 -16.41 7.53
N THR A 48 3.10 -15.19 7.77
CA THR A 48 1.67 -14.89 7.78
C THR A 48 1.08 -15.27 6.42
N ALA A 49 -0.07 -15.97 6.43
CA ALA A 49 -0.76 -16.31 5.20
C ALA A 49 -1.39 -15.06 4.57
N LYS A 50 -1.18 -14.88 3.26
CA LYS A 50 -1.86 -13.82 2.49
C LYS A 50 -3.36 -14.10 2.41
N ASP A 51 -4.14 -13.03 2.39
CA ASP A 51 -5.57 -13.05 2.14
C ASP A 51 -5.84 -13.62 0.73
N PRO A 52 -6.92 -14.39 0.56
CA PRO A 52 -7.33 -14.77 -0.78
C PRO A 52 -7.72 -13.53 -1.58
N ALA A 53 -7.51 -13.60 -2.90
CA ALA A 53 -8.03 -12.61 -3.83
C ALA A 53 -9.57 -12.57 -3.76
N GLY A 54 -10.15 -11.40 -4.02
CA GLY A 54 -11.59 -11.17 -4.07
C GLY A 54 -12.05 -9.97 -3.24
N PRO A 55 -13.38 -9.80 -3.10
CA PRO A 55 -13.97 -8.71 -2.33
C PRO A 55 -13.49 -8.75 -0.88
N LYS A 56 -13.16 -7.57 -0.33
CA LYS A 56 -12.76 -7.44 1.07
C LYS A 56 -13.97 -7.48 2.00
N ASP A 57 -13.73 -7.98 3.21
CA ASP A 57 -14.66 -7.85 4.34
C ASP A 57 -14.53 -6.43 4.90
N PRO A 58 -15.59 -5.59 4.85
CA PRO A 58 -15.53 -4.19 5.25
C PRO A 58 -15.07 -3.99 6.70
N ASP A 59 -15.53 -4.84 7.62
CA ASP A 59 -15.20 -4.71 9.03
C ASP A 59 -13.73 -5.09 9.28
N ALA A 60 -13.21 -6.05 8.51
CA ALA A 60 -11.81 -6.43 8.58
C ALA A 60 -10.90 -5.34 8.01
N ALA A 61 -11.28 -4.75 6.86
CA ALA A 61 -10.56 -3.64 6.25
C ALA A 61 -10.49 -2.43 7.17
N LEU A 62 -11.63 -2.04 7.77
CA LEU A 62 -11.68 -0.92 8.73
C LEU A 62 -10.76 -1.16 9.93
N LYS A 63 -10.80 -2.35 10.56
CA LYS A 63 -9.93 -2.66 11.70
C LYS A 63 -8.45 -2.66 11.31
N ALA A 64 -8.11 -3.24 10.16
CA ALA A 64 -6.75 -3.26 9.65
C ALA A 64 -6.25 -1.83 9.39
N ALA A 65 -7.06 -0.98 8.75
CA ALA A 65 -6.72 0.42 8.51
C ALA A 65 -6.55 1.21 9.81
N ILE A 66 -7.39 0.99 10.83
CA ILE A 66 -7.22 1.64 12.14
C ILE A 66 -5.90 1.24 12.80
N LEU A 67 -5.57 -0.06 12.81
CA LEU A 67 -4.30 -0.55 13.35
C LEU A 67 -3.11 0.05 12.60
N MET A 68 -3.12 -0.02 11.26
CA MET A 68 -2.03 0.48 10.42
C MET A 68 -1.88 1.99 10.54
N GLY A 69 -2.96 2.75 10.35
CA GLY A 69 -2.94 4.22 10.38
C GLY A 69 -2.66 4.80 11.76
N SER A 70 -2.87 4.03 12.84
CA SER A 70 -2.45 4.43 14.19
C SER A 70 -0.98 4.10 14.46
N CYS A 71 -0.44 3.04 13.87
CA CYS A 71 0.91 2.55 14.20
C CYS A 71 1.99 2.97 13.22
N ILE A 72 1.59 3.39 12.02
CA ILE A 72 2.48 3.82 10.94
C ILE A 72 2.20 5.30 10.67
N PRO A 73 3.24 6.14 10.66
CA PRO A 73 3.11 7.59 10.55
C PRO A 73 2.67 8.09 9.15
N ASP A 74 2.53 7.20 8.18
CA ASP A 74 2.21 7.52 6.79
C ASP A 74 0.78 7.12 6.41
N GLY A 75 0.11 8.00 5.65
CA GLY A 75 -1.20 7.75 5.04
C GLY A 75 -2.40 7.96 5.95
N GLY A 76 -2.28 7.66 7.25
CA GLY A 76 -3.45 7.75 8.13
C GLY A 76 -4.51 6.68 7.85
N ILE A 77 -5.54 6.62 8.70
CA ILE A 77 -6.55 5.55 8.67
C ILE A 77 -7.35 5.61 7.36
N GLU A 78 -7.79 6.81 6.94
CA GLU A 78 -8.63 6.98 5.77
C GLU A 78 -7.92 6.65 4.47
N THR A 79 -6.69 7.11 4.26
CA THR A 79 -5.94 6.79 3.04
C THR A 79 -5.68 5.29 2.96
N ILE A 80 -5.26 4.66 4.06
CA ILE A 80 -5.01 3.21 4.08
C ILE A 80 -6.31 2.45 3.79
N LEU A 81 -7.43 2.86 4.39
CA LEU A 81 -8.73 2.23 4.16
C LEU A 81 -9.18 2.43 2.71
N TRP A 82 -8.95 3.61 2.16
CA TRP A 82 -9.27 3.93 0.77
C TRP A 82 -8.47 3.04 -0.18
N ASP A 83 -7.14 2.95 -0.01
CA ASP A 83 -6.26 2.13 -0.83
C ASP A 83 -6.66 0.64 -0.80
N MET A 84 -7.11 0.14 0.36
CA MET A 84 -7.64 -1.24 0.48
C MET A 84 -8.84 -1.50 -0.43
N TYR A 85 -9.68 -0.49 -0.69
CA TYR A 85 -10.87 -0.62 -1.54
C TYR A 85 -10.61 -0.22 -2.99
N SER A 86 -9.89 0.87 -3.24
CA SER A 86 -9.82 1.55 -4.53
C SER A 86 -8.59 1.23 -5.38
N GLU A 87 -7.51 0.69 -4.78
CA GLU A 87 -6.28 0.39 -5.51
C GLU A 87 -6.20 -1.08 -5.95
N ARG A 88 -5.83 -1.33 -7.21
CA ARG A 88 -5.50 -2.66 -7.77
C ARG A 88 -4.16 -2.58 -8.51
N GLY A 89 -3.42 -3.69 -8.53
CA GLY A 89 -2.03 -3.64 -9.01
C GLY A 89 -1.16 -2.75 -8.11
N GLY A 90 -0.17 -2.10 -8.71
CA GLY A 90 0.80 -1.26 -8.03
C GLY A 90 2.08 -2.02 -7.66
N SER A 91 2.98 -1.32 -6.97
CA SER A 91 4.22 -1.93 -6.49
C SER A 91 3.90 -3.05 -5.49
N PRO A 92 4.72 -4.12 -5.43
CA PRO A 92 4.53 -5.22 -4.49
C PRO A 92 4.36 -4.76 -3.03
N ASN A 93 4.98 -3.64 -2.66
CA ASN A 93 4.92 -3.08 -1.31
C ASN A 93 3.52 -2.59 -0.93
N LYS A 94 2.81 -1.91 -1.85
CA LYS A 94 1.43 -1.45 -1.60
C LYS A 94 0.45 -2.64 -1.50
N LEU A 95 0.67 -3.67 -2.31
CA LEU A 95 -0.16 -4.88 -2.30
C LEU A 95 -0.06 -5.67 -0.98
N GLN A 96 1.09 -5.62 -0.30
CA GLN A 96 1.30 -6.36 0.95
C GLN A 96 0.30 -5.98 2.04
N VAL A 97 0.03 -4.69 2.27
CA VAL A 97 -0.92 -4.27 3.33
C VAL A 97 -2.31 -4.86 3.07
N ARG A 98 -2.75 -4.84 1.82
CA ARG A 98 -4.04 -5.41 1.40
C ARG A 98 -4.06 -6.93 1.56
N ASP A 99 -2.92 -7.61 1.38
CA ASP A 99 -2.82 -9.05 1.50
C ASP A 99 -2.83 -9.56 2.95
N TYR A 100 -2.78 -8.70 3.97
CA TYR A 100 -2.77 -9.13 5.38
C TYR A 100 -3.92 -8.58 6.21
N THR A 101 -5.01 -8.18 5.56
CA THR A 101 -6.19 -7.58 6.22
C THR A 101 -6.78 -8.52 7.26
N LYS A 102 -6.93 -9.82 6.97
CA LYS A 102 -7.49 -10.78 7.95
C LYS A 102 -6.60 -10.98 9.16
N CYS A 103 -5.27 -11.01 8.96
CA CYS A 103 -4.35 -11.11 10.09
C CYS A 103 -4.52 -9.90 10.98
N LEU A 104 -4.41 -8.69 10.43
CA LEU A 104 -4.51 -7.43 11.18
C LEU A 104 -5.86 -7.31 11.90
N ALA A 105 -6.98 -7.59 11.21
CA ALA A 105 -8.31 -7.53 11.79
C ALA A 105 -8.56 -8.48 12.96
N SER A 106 -7.77 -9.56 13.06
CA SER A 106 -7.84 -10.52 14.16
C SER A 106 -7.08 -10.08 15.41
N LYS A 107 -6.25 -9.02 15.31
CA LYS A 107 -5.41 -8.54 16.39
C LYS A 107 -6.16 -7.57 17.30
N THR A 108 -5.87 -7.67 18.59
CA THR A 108 -6.47 -6.85 19.65
C THR A 108 -5.41 -6.37 20.64
N ASN A 109 -4.18 -6.19 20.17
CA ASN A 109 -2.99 -5.86 20.97
C ASN A 109 -2.26 -4.61 20.43
N GLY A 110 -3.00 -3.68 19.81
CA GLY A 110 -2.48 -2.41 19.30
C GLY A 110 -1.38 -2.62 18.26
N CYS A 111 -0.33 -1.79 18.31
CA CYS A 111 0.78 -1.85 17.35
C CYS A 111 1.59 -3.15 17.36
N LYS A 112 1.52 -3.93 18.44
CA LYS A 112 2.09 -5.29 18.43
C LYS A 112 1.40 -6.20 17.42
N GLY A 113 0.13 -5.93 17.10
CA GLY A 113 -0.59 -6.65 16.05
C GLY A 113 0.01 -6.42 14.66
N VAL A 114 0.46 -5.19 14.38
CA VAL A 114 1.16 -4.84 13.14
C VAL A 114 2.50 -5.55 13.06
N GLU A 115 3.28 -5.55 14.15
CA GLU A 115 4.54 -6.31 14.24
C GLU A 115 4.32 -7.81 14.00
N GLU A 116 3.28 -8.41 14.59
CA GLU A 116 3.01 -9.84 14.46
C GLU A 116 2.52 -10.24 13.05
N CYS A 117 1.76 -9.37 12.38
CA CYS A 117 1.20 -9.67 11.06
C CYS A 117 2.14 -9.33 9.92
N LEU A 118 2.86 -8.21 10.04
CA LEU A 118 3.68 -7.63 8.97
C LEU A 118 5.18 -7.63 9.27
N GLY A 119 5.59 -7.97 10.49
CA GLY A 119 6.98 -7.83 10.92
C GLY A 119 7.41 -6.37 11.09
N LEU A 120 6.49 -5.41 10.99
CA LEU A 120 6.82 -3.98 10.92
C LEU A 120 6.72 -3.30 12.29
N LYS A 121 7.78 -2.58 12.64
CA LYS A 121 7.91 -1.72 13.81
C LYS A 121 8.40 -0.34 13.39
N VAL A 122 7.91 0.70 14.07
CA VAL A 122 8.33 2.09 13.85
C VAL A 122 8.75 2.74 15.18
N ASP A 123 9.85 3.49 15.17
CA ASP A 123 10.27 4.31 16.30
C ASP A 123 10.93 5.63 15.87
N LEU A 124 11.25 6.52 16.82
CA LEU A 124 11.86 7.84 16.59
C LEU A 124 13.41 7.80 16.55
N SER A 125 14.03 6.68 16.16
CA SER A 125 15.49 6.56 16.11
C SER A 125 16.12 6.98 14.77
N GLY A 126 15.40 7.73 13.93
CA GLY A 126 15.93 8.33 12.71
C GLY A 126 16.80 9.58 12.97
N PRO A 127 17.64 10.00 12.01
CA PRO A 127 17.91 9.34 10.73
C PRO A 127 18.90 8.18 10.84
N CYS A 128 18.90 7.27 9.86
CA CYS A 128 19.86 6.17 9.77
C CYS A 128 20.10 5.73 8.32
N MET A 129 21.20 5.01 8.10
CA MET A 129 21.43 4.34 6.81
C MET A 129 20.61 3.05 6.74
N PRO A 130 20.03 2.72 5.56
CA PRO A 130 19.39 1.43 5.35
C PRO A 130 20.36 0.27 5.61
N THR A 131 19.95 -0.69 6.44
CA THR A 131 20.75 -1.88 6.75
C THR A 131 19.88 -3.13 6.85
N CYS A 132 20.51 -4.29 6.65
CA CYS A 132 19.92 -5.60 6.94
C CYS A 132 20.76 -6.30 8.01
N THR A 133 20.11 -6.73 9.09
CA THR A 133 20.72 -7.62 10.10
C THR A 133 19.93 -8.92 10.13
N GLY A 134 20.45 -9.96 9.48
CA GLY A 134 19.66 -11.16 9.21
C GLY A 134 18.49 -10.85 8.27
N ASN A 135 17.27 -11.22 8.67
CA ASN A 135 16.04 -10.90 7.93
C ASN A 135 15.35 -9.61 8.40
N VAL A 136 15.99 -8.83 9.28
CA VAL A 136 15.43 -7.56 9.74
C VAL A 136 16.00 -6.42 8.92
N PHE A 137 15.14 -5.80 8.12
CA PHE A 137 15.44 -4.55 7.43
C PHE A 137 15.29 -3.39 8.40
N LYS A 138 16.21 -2.43 8.36
CA LYS A 138 16.07 -1.13 9.02
C LYS A 138 16.25 -0.04 7.99
N GLY A 139 15.20 0.72 7.71
CA GLY A 139 15.22 1.96 6.92
C GLY A 139 14.86 3.16 7.80
N CYS A 140 15.26 4.37 7.40
CA CYS A 140 14.90 5.58 8.12
C CYS A 140 14.57 6.73 7.17
N ASP A 141 13.75 7.65 7.67
CA ASP A 141 13.69 9.02 7.16
C ASP A 141 14.41 9.98 8.11
N ASP A 142 14.11 11.27 8.07
CA ASP A 142 14.72 12.30 8.92
C ASP A 142 14.50 12.09 10.43
N GLN A 143 13.43 11.43 10.84
CA GLN A 143 12.99 11.33 12.24
C GLN A 143 12.62 9.90 12.67
N LEU A 144 12.21 9.07 11.73
CA LEU A 144 11.66 7.76 11.94
C LEU A 144 12.64 6.68 11.53
N ALA A 145 12.62 5.58 12.27
CA ALA A 145 13.18 4.32 11.84
C ALA A 145 12.07 3.29 11.68
N PHE A 146 12.07 2.64 10.52
CA PHE A 146 11.18 1.56 10.15
C PHE A 146 11.99 0.26 10.19
N MET A 147 11.53 -0.70 10.98
CA MET A 147 12.15 -2.01 11.13
C MET A 147 11.18 -3.08 10.65
N GLY A 148 11.55 -3.85 9.63
CA GLY A 148 10.73 -4.92 9.06
C GLY A 148 11.40 -6.28 9.19
N ASP A 149 10.80 -7.23 9.92
CA ASP A 149 11.19 -8.64 9.85
C ASP A 149 10.60 -9.27 8.58
N CYS A 150 11.41 -9.30 7.52
CA CYS A 150 11.01 -9.80 6.22
C CYS A 150 10.56 -11.27 6.27
N SER A 151 11.02 -12.05 7.26
CA SER A 151 10.66 -13.46 7.38
C SER A 151 9.20 -13.68 7.77
N VAL A 152 8.57 -12.72 8.45
CA VAL A 152 7.13 -12.73 8.76
C VAL A 152 6.30 -12.73 7.48
N LEU A 153 6.81 -12.09 6.43
CA LEU A 153 6.16 -12.01 5.12
C LEU A 153 6.63 -13.10 4.14
N GLY A 154 7.56 -13.98 4.57
CA GLY A 154 8.21 -14.94 3.68
C GLY A 154 9.16 -14.29 2.66
N LEU A 155 9.65 -13.08 2.97
CA LEU A 155 10.53 -12.28 2.12
C LEU A 155 11.99 -12.36 2.61
N THR A 156 12.91 -11.88 1.78
CA THR A 156 14.34 -11.77 2.10
C THR A 156 14.73 -10.31 2.32
N CYS A 157 15.61 -10.04 3.28
CA CYS A 157 16.11 -8.70 3.53
C CYS A 157 17.17 -8.28 2.51
N SER A 158 17.00 -7.11 1.90
CA SER A 158 17.95 -6.42 1.04
C SER A 158 18.24 -5.02 1.61
N ALA A 159 19.52 -4.69 1.82
CA ALA A 159 19.88 -3.38 2.37
C ALA A 159 19.55 -2.23 1.40
N THR A 160 19.45 -2.50 0.10
CA THR A 160 19.11 -1.52 -0.93
C THR A 160 17.61 -1.49 -1.24
N GLN A 161 16.93 -2.63 -1.17
CA GLN A 161 15.55 -2.80 -1.66
C GLN A 161 14.54 -3.15 -0.56
N GLY A 162 14.92 -3.12 0.72
CA GLY A 162 14.00 -3.48 1.80
C GLY A 162 13.69 -4.97 1.86
N CYS A 163 12.43 -5.32 2.13
CA CYS A 163 11.97 -6.72 2.12
C CYS A 163 11.52 -7.13 0.72
N VAL A 164 12.27 -8.03 0.09
CA VAL A 164 12.06 -8.44 -1.31
C VAL A 164 11.64 -9.90 -1.44
N ASP A 165 10.77 -10.18 -2.41
CA ASP A 165 10.40 -11.55 -2.78
C ASP A 165 11.43 -12.14 -3.74
N THR A 166 12.33 -12.97 -3.23
CA THR A 166 13.38 -13.61 -4.04
C THR A 166 12.86 -14.79 -4.87
N SER A 167 11.61 -15.21 -4.67
CA SER A 167 10.97 -16.20 -5.54
C SER A 167 10.50 -15.59 -6.86
N VAL A 168 10.25 -14.28 -6.87
CA VAL A 168 10.01 -13.51 -8.09
C VAL A 168 11.36 -13.16 -8.68
N THR A 169 11.68 -13.74 -9.82
CA THR A 169 12.88 -13.33 -10.57
C THR A 169 12.65 -11.89 -11.02
N ALA A 170 13.47 -10.97 -10.52
CA ALA A 170 13.48 -9.59 -11.02
C ALA A 170 13.57 -9.61 -12.54
N GLY A 171 12.85 -8.71 -13.21
CA GLY A 171 12.98 -8.57 -14.65
C GLY A 171 14.42 -8.23 -15.04
N PRO A 172 14.76 -8.34 -16.33
CA PRO A 172 16.05 -7.85 -16.80
C PRO A 172 16.19 -6.35 -16.47
N ALA A 173 17.44 -5.91 -16.28
CA ALA A 173 17.72 -4.49 -16.13
C ALA A 173 17.26 -3.71 -17.37
N CYS A 174 16.73 -2.53 -17.15
CA CYS A 174 16.28 -1.61 -18.18
C CYS A 174 16.84 -0.20 -17.93
N SER A 175 16.82 0.64 -18.95
CA SER A 175 17.24 2.04 -18.84
C SER A 175 16.09 2.91 -19.30
N TYR A 176 15.73 3.92 -18.51
CA TYR A 176 14.65 4.87 -18.83
C TYR A 176 14.84 5.56 -20.20
N ASP A 177 16.09 5.71 -20.67
CA ASP A 177 16.41 6.36 -21.95
C ASP A 177 16.15 5.48 -23.17
N THR A 178 16.21 4.15 -23.01
CA THR A 178 16.20 3.21 -24.14
C THR A 178 15.09 2.19 -24.08
N PHE A 179 14.52 1.98 -22.90
CA PHE A 179 13.41 1.06 -22.70
C PHE A 179 12.13 1.65 -23.29
N VAL A 180 11.49 0.89 -24.15
CA VAL A 180 10.18 1.24 -24.71
C VAL A 180 9.15 0.45 -23.94
N GLU A 181 8.35 1.15 -23.15
CA GLU A 181 7.22 0.54 -22.46
C GLU A 181 6.24 -0.04 -23.46
N THR A 182 5.73 -1.25 -23.19
CA THR A 182 4.85 -1.97 -24.13
C THR A 182 3.75 -2.72 -23.41
N CYS A 183 2.63 -2.88 -24.12
CA CYS A 183 1.61 -3.84 -23.73
C CYS A 183 1.92 -5.20 -24.35
N GLN A 184 2.31 -6.17 -23.53
CA GLN A 184 2.58 -7.54 -23.95
C GLN A 184 1.49 -8.47 -23.42
N ASP A 185 0.73 -9.10 -24.31
CA ASP A 185 -0.35 -10.04 -23.97
C ASP A 185 -1.39 -9.48 -22.97
N GLY A 186 -1.67 -8.18 -23.07
CA GLY A 186 -2.60 -7.46 -22.20
C GLY A 186 -2.04 -7.11 -20.82
N VAL A 187 -0.72 -7.19 -20.63
CA VAL A 187 0.02 -6.81 -19.42
C VAL A 187 0.92 -5.62 -19.75
N PRO A 188 0.90 -4.53 -18.97
CA PRO A 188 1.82 -3.41 -19.15
C PRO A 188 3.21 -3.81 -18.66
N ARG A 189 4.22 -3.52 -19.47
CA ARG A 189 5.62 -3.80 -19.20
C ARG A 189 6.37 -2.47 -19.19
N VAL A 190 6.84 -2.06 -18.02
CA VAL A 190 7.47 -0.76 -17.77
C VAL A 190 8.88 -0.92 -17.25
N CYS A 191 9.67 0.16 -17.29
CA CYS A 191 10.94 0.22 -16.57
C CYS A 191 10.69 0.90 -15.23
N ASP A 192 10.86 0.17 -14.13
CA ASP A 192 10.64 0.67 -12.77
C ASP A 192 11.90 0.39 -11.95
N ASP A 193 12.49 1.42 -11.37
CA ASP A 193 13.80 1.36 -10.69
C ASP A 193 14.90 0.65 -11.51
N GLU A 194 14.99 0.96 -12.81
CA GLU A 194 15.92 0.33 -13.77
C GLU A 194 15.77 -1.20 -13.89
N VAL A 195 14.62 -1.72 -13.47
CA VAL A 195 14.23 -3.12 -13.61
C VAL A 195 12.93 -3.20 -14.40
N GLU A 196 12.91 -4.09 -15.39
CA GLU A 196 11.69 -4.35 -16.11
C GLU A 196 10.64 -4.97 -15.19
N THR A 197 9.48 -4.31 -15.10
CA THR A 197 8.40 -4.71 -14.22
C THR A 197 7.12 -4.90 -15.02
N ASN A 198 6.45 -6.02 -14.76
CA ASN A 198 5.15 -6.32 -15.34
C ASN A 198 4.05 -5.87 -14.37
N GLY A 199 3.08 -5.11 -14.87
CA GLY A 199 1.89 -4.79 -14.11
C GLY A 199 0.84 -5.91 -14.13
N PRO A 200 -0.41 -5.60 -13.73
CA PRO A 200 -1.49 -6.57 -13.77
C PRO A 200 -1.93 -6.88 -15.21
N ARG A 201 -2.52 -8.06 -15.42
CA ARG A 201 -3.26 -8.36 -16.65
C ARG A 201 -4.54 -7.53 -16.68
N CYS A 202 -4.62 -6.54 -17.57
CA CYS A 202 -5.70 -5.56 -17.56
C CYS A 202 -7.10 -6.19 -17.76
N ALA A 203 -7.17 -7.27 -18.55
CA ALA A 203 -8.42 -7.98 -18.81
C ALA A 203 -9.04 -8.60 -17.54
N ASP A 204 -8.24 -8.92 -16.53
CA ASP A 204 -8.74 -9.47 -15.25
C ASP A 204 -9.55 -8.42 -14.46
N TYR A 205 -9.43 -7.15 -14.83
CA TYR A 205 -10.12 -6.00 -14.25
C TYR A 205 -11.12 -5.35 -15.22
N GLY A 206 -11.40 -5.99 -16.36
CA GLY A 206 -12.25 -5.41 -17.41
C GLY A 206 -11.64 -4.22 -18.15
N LEU A 207 -10.31 -4.05 -18.06
CA LEU A 207 -9.56 -2.95 -18.67
C LEU A 207 -8.80 -3.41 -19.92
N ALA A 208 -8.33 -2.45 -20.70
CA ALA A 208 -7.40 -2.69 -21.80
C ALA A 208 -6.01 -2.17 -21.46
N CYS A 209 -4.97 -2.93 -21.86
CA CYS A 209 -3.61 -2.40 -21.86
C CYS A 209 -3.44 -1.51 -23.10
N LYS A 210 -3.12 -0.23 -22.91
CA LYS A 210 -2.91 0.74 -23.99
C LYS A 210 -1.88 1.81 -23.63
N ASP A 211 -1.47 2.59 -24.63
CA ASP A 211 -0.69 3.81 -24.42
C ASP A 211 -1.48 4.81 -23.58
N LEU A 212 -0.82 5.43 -22.61
CA LEU A 212 -1.44 6.40 -21.71
C LEU A 212 -1.30 7.82 -22.26
N GLN A 213 -2.26 8.69 -21.92
CA GLN A 213 -2.34 10.05 -22.46
C GLN A 213 -1.07 10.88 -22.20
N PHE A 214 -0.40 10.64 -21.07
CA PHE A 214 0.79 11.37 -20.65
C PHE A 214 2.09 10.60 -20.90
N GLY A 215 2.05 9.56 -21.74
CA GLY A 215 3.19 8.70 -22.04
C GLY A 215 3.19 7.40 -21.24
N GLY A 216 3.93 6.42 -21.76
CA GLY A 216 3.99 5.07 -21.20
C GLY A 216 2.79 4.19 -21.55
N VAL A 217 2.72 3.02 -20.91
CA VAL A 217 1.63 2.04 -21.09
C VAL A 217 1.00 1.64 -19.76
N GLY A 218 -0.28 1.30 -19.76
CA GLY A 218 -0.96 0.88 -18.53
C GLY A 218 -2.33 0.28 -18.78
N CYS A 219 -2.93 -0.22 -17.69
CA CYS A 219 -4.32 -0.66 -17.71
C CYS A 219 -5.25 0.55 -17.63
N ALA A 220 -6.07 0.74 -18.65
CA ALA A 220 -6.94 1.90 -18.76
C ALA A 220 -8.33 1.51 -19.27
N GLY A 221 -9.31 2.36 -18.97
CA GLY A 221 -10.71 2.10 -19.29
C GLY A 221 -10.96 1.94 -20.79
N THR A 222 -11.98 1.15 -21.13
CA THR A 222 -12.32 0.79 -22.52
C THR A 222 -13.26 1.79 -23.20
N GLY A 223 -13.80 2.76 -22.45
CA GLY A 223 -14.73 3.77 -22.92
C GLY A 223 -14.07 5.03 -23.50
N ALA A 224 -14.82 6.13 -23.45
CA ALA A 224 -14.39 7.43 -23.95
C ALA A 224 -13.13 7.95 -23.22
N THR A 225 -12.38 8.85 -23.86
CA THR A 225 -11.28 9.53 -23.19
C THR A 225 -11.83 10.47 -22.12
N CYS A 226 -11.23 10.41 -20.94
CA CYS A 226 -11.55 11.27 -19.80
C CYS A 226 -10.26 11.81 -19.18
N GLN A 227 -10.36 12.86 -18.38
CA GLN A 227 -9.21 13.43 -17.68
C GLN A 227 -9.14 12.83 -16.27
N SER A 228 -8.07 12.09 -16.01
CA SER A 228 -7.64 11.70 -14.66
C SER A 228 -6.14 11.99 -14.52
N GLY A 229 -5.66 12.03 -13.29
CA GLY A 229 -4.23 11.79 -13.07
C GLY A 229 -3.88 10.41 -13.64
N THR A 230 -2.74 10.32 -14.32
CA THR A 230 -2.10 9.03 -14.60
C THR A 230 -1.00 8.89 -13.57
N GLU A 231 -1.20 8.04 -12.56
CA GLU A 231 -0.22 7.88 -11.48
C GLU A 231 0.87 6.87 -11.86
N SER A 232 0.49 5.75 -12.50
CA SER A 232 1.45 4.70 -12.88
C SER A 232 0.85 3.71 -13.89
N GLY A 233 1.68 3.18 -14.78
CA GLY A 233 1.33 2.04 -15.64
C GLY A 233 1.15 0.71 -14.88
N LEU A 234 1.66 0.63 -13.64
CA LEU A 234 1.58 -0.56 -12.80
C LEU A 234 0.33 -0.60 -11.91
N GLY A 235 -0.28 0.56 -11.65
CA GLY A 235 -1.44 0.71 -10.76
C GLY A 235 -2.76 0.93 -11.50
N ILE A 236 -3.85 0.53 -10.86
CA ILE A 236 -5.23 0.77 -11.26
C ILE A 236 -5.90 1.44 -10.06
N TYR A 237 -6.36 2.66 -10.25
CA TYR A 237 -7.00 3.49 -9.22
C TYR A 237 -8.45 3.78 -9.64
N TYR A 238 -9.39 3.50 -8.74
CA TYR A 238 -10.82 3.75 -8.95
C TYR A 238 -11.30 5.05 -8.28
N ASP A 239 -10.41 6.01 -8.08
CA ASP A 239 -10.65 7.24 -7.30
C ASP A 239 -11.18 8.42 -8.10
N SER A 240 -11.04 8.36 -9.42
CA SER A 240 -11.47 9.39 -10.34
C SER A 240 -12.90 9.12 -10.84
N GLY A 241 -13.88 9.10 -9.92
CA GLY A 241 -15.27 8.85 -10.24
C GLY A 241 -15.93 9.98 -11.04
N LEU A 242 -16.63 9.62 -12.11
CA LEU A 242 -17.33 10.53 -13.03
C LEU A 242 -18.85 10.54 -12.83
N GLY A 243 -19.38 9.56 -12.11
CA GLY A 243 -20.82 9.42 -11.85
C GLY A 243 -21.21 7.99 -11.50
N CYS A 244 -22.47 7.82 -11.09
CA CYS A 244 -23.07 6.53 -10.81
C CYS A 244 -24.10 6.13 -11.86
N ASP A 245 -23.98 4.90 -12.37
CA ASP A 245 -24.93 4.26 -13.26
C ASP A 245 -25.55 3.06 -12.54
N GLY A 246 -26.49 3.34 -11.63
CA GLY A 246 -27.04 2.32 -10.73
C GLY A 246 -25.99 1.86 -9.71
N PRO A 247 -25.69 0.55 -9.58
CA PRO A 247 -24.68 0.05 -8.65
C PRO A 247 -23.24 0.25 -9.15
N GLU A 248 -23.05 0.59 -10.44
CA GLU A 248 -21.75 0.73 -11.07
C GLU A 248 -21.23 2.16 -10.96
N LEU A 249 -19.93 2.28 -10.68
CA LEU A 249 -19.22 3.54 -10.75
C LEU A 249 -18.69 3.71 -12.17
N ARG A 250 -19.03 4.83 -12.81
CA ARG A 250 -18.34 5.27 -14.01
C ARG A 250 -17.09 6.03 -13.58
N ALA A 251 -15.91 5.44 -13.75
CA ALA A 251 -14.63 6.01 -13.32
C ALA A 251 -13.72 6.32 -14.52
N CYS A 252 -12.83 7.30 -14.35
CA CYS A 252 -11.75 7.55 -15.29
C CYS A 252 -10.48 6.80 -14.86
N ILE A 253 -10.14 5.73 -15.57
CA ILE A 253 -8.99 4.90 -15.23
C ILE A 253 -7.92 5.12 -16.29
N ASN A 254 -6.83 5.78 -15.90
CA ASN A 254 -5.68 6.05 -16.76
C ASN A 254 -6.08 6.64 -18.12
N GLY A 255 -6.99 7.62 -18.09
CA GLY A 255 -7.47 8.35 -19.27
C GLY A 255 -8.59 7.68 -20.10
N GLY A 256 -9.13 6.55 -19.66
CA GLY A 256 -10.30 5.92 -20.28
C GLY A 256 -11.46 5.73 -19.30
N GLU A 257 -12.68 6.03 -19.72
CA GLU A 257 -13.88 5.73 -18.93
C GLU A 257 -14.06 4.22 -18.77
N GLN A 258 -14.48 3.81 -17.58
CA GLN A 258 -14.76 2.42 -17.24
C GLN A 258 -15.98 2.33 -16.33
N ALA A 259 -16.88 1.38 -16.61
CA ALA A 259 -17.89 0.96 -15.65
C ALA A 259 -17.27 -0.05 -14.67
N VAL A 260 -17.32 0.27 -13.38
CA VAL A 260 -16.75 -0.52 -12.30
C VAL A 260 -17.89 -1.07 -11.45
N ASP A 261 -18.02 -2.39 -11.41
CA ASP A 261 -18.94 -3.06 -10.50
C ASP A 261 -18.38 -2.96 -9.07
N CYS A 262 -18.93 -2.03 -8.28
CA CYS A 262 -18.50 -1.77 -6.91
C CYS A 262 -18.60 -3.01 -6.01
N GLY A 263 -19.51 -3.95 -6.29
CA GLY A 263 -19.66 -5.18 -5.51
C GLY A 263 -18.45 -6.12 -5.62
N THR A 264 -17.62 -5.96 -6.65
CA THR A 264 -16.37 -6.72 -6.81
C THR A 264 -15.24 -6.18 -5.93
N LEU A 265 -15.34 -4.94 -5.43
CA LEU A 265 -14.29 -4.30 -4.64
C LEU A 265 -14.36 -4.72 -3.16
N ALA A 266 -15.55 -4.64 -2.57
CA ALA A 266 -15.84 -5.15 -1.23
C ALA A 266 -17.33 -5.48 -1.09
N ASN A 267 -17.64 -6.41 -0.18
CA ASN A 267 -19.00 -6.89 0.00
C ASN A 267 -19.94 -5.76 0.44
N GLY A 268 -20.97 -5.48 -0.37
CA GLY A 268 -22.00 -4.48 -0.05
C GLY A 268 -21.69 -3.06 -0.54
N LEU A 269 -20.57 -2.83 -1.23
CA LEU A 269 -20.34 -1.56 -1.91
C LEU A 269 -21.29 -1.40 -3.10
N THR A 270 -21.77 -0.18 -3.27
CA THR A 270 -22.53 0.28 -4.44
C THR A 270 -22.00 1.64 -4.85
N CYS A 271 -22.34 2.14 -6.03
CA CYS A 271 -21.96 3.50 -6.38
C CYS A 271 -22.69 4.52 -5.49
N GLN A 272 -21.93 5.45 -4.92
CA GLN A 272 -22.37 6.51 -4.02
C GLN A 272 -21.92 7.86 -4.57
N THR A 273 -22.70 8.90 -4.23
CA THR A 273 -22.37 10.29 -4.55
C THR A 273 -22.40 11.12 -3.27
N SER A 274 -21.34 11.88 -3.01
CA SER A 274 -21.27 12.85 -1.91
C SER A 274 -20.67 14.15 -2.43
N GLY A 275 -21.46 15.24 -2.41
CA GLY A 275 -21.06 16.48 -3.05
C GLY A 275 -20.88 16.31 -4.56
N GLU A 276 -19.67 16.63 -5.05
CA GLU A 276 -19.29 16.49 -6.47
C GLU A 276 -18.57 15.16 -6.77
N SER A 277 -18.26 14.37 -5.73
CA SER A 277 -17.53 13.12 -5.84
C SER A 277 -18.47 11.94 -6.06
N SER A 278 -18.06 11.00 -6.90
CA SER A 278 -18.70 9.69 -7.05
C SER A 278 -17.69 8.60 -6.71
N PHE A 279 -18.08 7.59 -5.95
CA PHE A 279 -17.16 6.54 -5.50
C PHE A 279 -17.91 5.22 -5.23
N CYS A 280 -17.18 4.11 -5.14
CA CYS A 280 -17.73 2.86 -4.63
C CYS A 280 -17.77 2.90 -3.09
N GLY A 281 -18.97 2.93 -2.51
CA GLY A 281 -19.20 3.16 -1.09
C GLY A 281 -20.32 2.33 -0.46
N PHE A 282 -20.38 2.33 0.87
CA PHE A 282 -21.51 1.74 1.62
C PHE A 282 -22.65 2.73 1.80
N ALA A 283 -22.34 4.03 1.83
CA ALA A 283 -23.28 5.14 2.00
C ALA A 283 -22.66 6.44 1.46
N GLY A 284 -23.43 7.54 1.51
CA GLY A 284 -22.99 8.90 1.15
C GLY A 284 -23.01 9.87 2.34
N GLU A 285 -22.73 9.38 3.55
CA GLU A 285 -22.70 10.17 4.78
C GLU A 285 -21.43 11.04 4.90
N CYS A 286 -20.34 10.59 4.27
CA CYS A 286 -19.06 11.29 4.18
C CYS A 286 -18.43 11.06 2.80
N ASP A 287 -17.42 11.85 2.45
CA ASP A 287 -16.66 11.68 1.19
C ASP A 287 -15.29 11.07 1.49
N PRO A 288 -15.03 9.80 1.11
CA PRO A 288 -13.74 9.15 1.35
C PRO A 288 -12.62 9.70 0.44
N THR A 289 -12.93 10.42 -0.64
CA THR A 289 -11.91 10.90 -1.59
C THR A 289 -11.25 12.21 -1.18
N LEU A 290 -11.84 12.94 -0.22
CA LEU A 290 -11.30 14.22 0.25
C LEU A 290 -10.16 14.09 1.27
N GLY A 291 -9.77 12.85 1.62
CA GLY A 291 -8.72 12.61 2.61
C GLY A 291 -9.06 13.19 3.98
N ALA A 292 -10.34 13.17 4.36
CA ALA A 292 -10.76 13.66 5.67
C ALA A 292 -10.04 12.87 6.76
N ASP A 293 -9.38 13.57 7.69
CA ASP A 293 -8.72 12.90 8.81
C ASP A 293 -9.74 12.31 9.78
N ALA A 294 -9.43 11.13 10.29
CA ALA A 294 -10.15 10.51 11.39
C ALA A 294 -10.26 11.48 12.56
N THR A 295 -11.34 11.36 13.33
CA THR A 295 -11.52 12.15 14.56
C THR A 295 -11.73 11.23 15.75
N CYS A 296 -11.74 11.80 16.96
CA CYS A 296 -12.00 11.04 18.19
C CYS A 296 -13.28 11.53 18.87
N GLU A 297 -14.11 10.57 19.28
CA GLU A 297 -15.25 10.79 20.18
C GLU A 297 -15.09 9.94 21.44
N GLY A 298 -14.43 10.51 22.46
CA GLY A 298 -14.03 9.76 23.65
C GLY A 298 -12.91 8.78 23.32
N ASP A 299 -13.08 7.50 23.68
CA ASP A 299 -12.10 6.44 23.40
C ASP A 299 -12.27 5.81 22.00
N SER A 300 -13.23 6.31 21.21
CA SER A 300 -13.49 5.80 19.87
C SER A 300 -12.92 6.69 18.79
N VAL A 301 -12.36 6.08 17.75
CA VAL A 301 -12.04 6.74 16.50
C VAL A 301 -13.27 6.75 15.60
N VAL A 302 -13.51 7.87 14.91
CA VAL A 302 -14.59 8.08 13.94
C VAL A 302 -13.95 8.21 12.56
N VAL A 303 -14.33 7.30 11.65
CA VAL A 303 -13.69 7.10 10.34
C VAL A 303 -14.73 7.16 9.23
N CYS A 304 -14.37 7.74 8.09
CA CYS A 304 -15.16 7.63 6.87
C CYS A 304 -14.86 6.29 6.16
N ASN A 305 -15.64 5.25 6.45
CA ASN A 305 -15.49 3.94 5.83
C ASN A 305 -16.27 3.89 4.51
N ALA A 306 -15.59 4.22 3.41
CA ALA A 306 -16.17 4.24 2.07
C ALA A 306 -17.54 4.94 2.02
N GLY A 307 -17.62 6.13 2.64
CA GLY A 307 -18.81 6.97 2.69
C GLY A 307 -19.82 6.68 3.79
N ARG A 308 -19.61 5.65 4.64
CA ARG A 308 -20.34 5.45 5.90
C ARG A 308 -19.51 5.93 7.08
N ILE A 309 -20.12 6.63 8.04
CA ILE A 309 -19.43 7.02 9.28
C ILE A 309 -19.42 5.82 10.22
N ASP A 310 -18.24 5.27 10.49
CA ASP A 310 -18.05 4.19 11.44
C ASP A 310 -17.32 4.70 12.69
N LYS A 311 -17.77 4.23 13.86
CA LYS A 311 -17.18 4.55 15.16
C LYS A 311 -16.65 3.27 15.82
N VAL A 312 -15.35 3.24 16.10
CA VAL A 312 -14.67 2.06 16.64
C VAL A 312 -13.97 2.39 17.95
N ASP A 313 -14.31 1.68 19.02
CA ASP A 313 -13.63 1.81 20.31
C ASP A 313 -12.20 1.26 20.23
N CYS A 314 -11.21 2.14 20.37
CA CYS A 314 -9.79 1.81 20.30
C CYS A 314 -9.39 0.71 21.31
N LYS A 315 -10.08 0.61 22.45
CA LYS A 315 -9.80 -0.43 23.46
C LYS A 315 -10.06 -1.84 22.94
N THR A 316 -11.02 -2.00 22.04
CA THR A 316 -11.32 -3.30 21.42
C THR A 316 -10.19 -3.78 20.51
N LEU A 317 -9.35 -2.87 20.05
CA LEU A 317 -8.18 -3.14 19.22
C LEU A 317 -6.87 -3.23 20.05
N GLY A 318 -6.96 -3.12 21.38
CA GLY A 318 -5.81 -3.25 22.29
C GLY A 318 -5.08 -1.94 22.60
N PHE A 319 -5.66 -0.81 22.20
CA PHE A 319 -5.19 0.52 22.59
C PHE A 319 -5.81 0.94 23.93
N THR A 320 -5.33 2.02 24.53
CA THR A 320 -5.89 2.58 25.77
C THR A 320 -6.99 3.60 25.53
N GLY A 321 -7.01 4.26 24.37
CA GLY A 321 -8.03 5.23 23.97
C GLY A 321 -7.76 5.84 22.58
N CYS A 322 -8.39 6.98 22.28
CA CYS A 322 -8.22 7.74 21.04
C CYS A 322 -7.52 9.07 21.33
N ASN A 323 -6.46 9.40 20.58
CA ASN A 323 -5.78 10.69 20.67
C ASN A 323 -6.44 11.70 19.72
N ALA A 324 -7.22 12.62 20.29
CA ALA A 324 -7.96 13.64 19.54
C ALA A 324 -7.08 14.64 18.76
N THR A 325 -5.80 14.77 19.10
CA THR A 325 -4.85 15.62 18.35
C THR A 325 -4.56 15.05 16.97
N TRP A 326 -4.50 13.72 16.88
CA TRP A 326 -4.08 13.01 15.68
C TRP A 326 -5.21 12.23 15.02
N GLY A 327 -6.35 12.03 15.69
CA GLY A 327 -7.44 11.20 15.19
C GLY A 327 -7.09 9.71 15.15
N ARG A 328 -6.20 9.24 16.03
CA ARG A 328 -5.68 7.86 16.00
C ARG A 328 -5.85 7.16 17.33
N CYS A 329 -5.82 5.83 17.33
CA CYS A 329 -5.79 5.06 18.57
C CYS A 329 -4.41 5.16 19.24
N SER A 330 -4.39 5.22 20.58
CA SER A 330 -3.20 5.46 21.42
C SER A 330 -3.05 4.35 22.47
N PRO A 331 -1.82 3.89 22.82
CA PRO A 331 -0.52 4.42 22.43
C PRO A 331 -0.14 4.11 20.98
N SER A 332 0.47 5.09 20.34
CA SER A 332 0.96 5.11 18.96
C SER A 332 2.33 5.77 18.86
N ILE A 333 2.93 5.72 17.67
CA ILE A 333 4.14 6.50 17.38
C ILE A 333 3.86 8.01 17.42
N TYR A 334 2.65 8.44 17.06
CA TYR A 334 2.22 9.85 17.06
C TYR A 334 2.22 10.48 18.46
N ASP A 335 2.01 9.68 19.50
CA ASP A 335 2.02 10.17 20.88
C ASP A 335 3.42 10.59 21.36
N GLN A 336 4.45 10.21 20.61
CA GLN A 336 5.84 10.58 20.89
C GLN A 336 6.25 11.86 20.14
N PHE A 337 5.47 12.29 19.14
CA PHE A 337 5.71 13.53 18.42
C PHE A 337 5.16 14.73 19.20
N PRO A 338 5.84 15.89 19.15
CA PRO A 338 5.23 17.15 19.59
C PRO A 338 3.92 17.38 18.84
N ALA A 339 2.88 17.82 19.55
CA ALA A 339 1.62 18.19 18.90
C ALA A 339 1.89 19.23 17.80
N PRO A 340 1.17 19.17 16.66
CA PRO A 340 1.26 20.19 15.63
C PRO A 340 1.03 21.56 16.27
N GLN A 341 1.90 22.52 15.98
CA GLN A 341 1.62 23.89 16.42
C GLN A 341 0.31 24.34 15.74
N PRO A 342 -0.62 24.97 16.47
CA PRO A 342 -1.82 25.51 15.85
C PRO A 342 -1.40 26.47 14.72
N PRO A 343 -2.19 26.55 13.64
CA PRO A 343 -1.93 27.53 12.59
C PRO A 343 -1.83 28.93 13.24
N PRO A 344 -0.91 29.79 12.78
CA PRO A 344 -0.81 31.14 13.30
C PRO A 344 -2.18 31.83 13.18
N GLU A 345 -2.62 32.47 14.27
CA GLU A 345 -3.87 33.25 14.25
C GLU A 345 -3.79 34.32 13.14
N PRO A 346 -4.88 34.53 12.38
CA PRO A 346 -4.90 35.45 11.24
C PRO A 346 -4.71 36.92 11.61
#